data_AF-A0A6B3EUE2-F1
#
_entry.id   AF-A0A6B3EUE2-F1
#
_cell.length_a   1.000
_cell.length_b   1.000
_cell.length_c   1.000
_cell.angle_alpha   90.00
_cell.angle_beta   90.00
_cell.angle_gamma   90.00
#
_symmetry.space_group_name_H-M   'P 1'
#
loop_
_entity.id
_entity.type
_entity.pdbx_description
1 polymer ?
#
loop_
_entity_poly.entity_id
_entity_poly.type
_entity_poly.pdbx_seq_one_letter_code
_entity_poly.pdbx_strand_id
1 'polypeptide(L)'
;AWALGLGGSIERDGDEWVAPDTPMGRVTVAFVPPNDLGVLDHDVTLPGGEVVNNPVRVITDGPGSLVTFTLRRPAGASDAEFERDAEMVTADLARLKNLLESA
;
A
#
# COMPACT_ATOMS: atom_id res chain seq x y z
N ALA A 1 1.38 -11.80 -6.08
CA ALA A 1 1.08 -10.75 -5.07
C ALA A 1 2.36 -10.00 -4.74
N TRP A 2 2.30 -8.70 -4.47
CA TRP A 2 3.48 -7.86 -4.17
C TRP A 2 3.43 -7.21 -2.78
N ALA A 3 2.24 -6.75 -2.35
CA ALA A 3 2.00 -6.11 -1.06
C ALA A 3 1.71 -7.15 0.03
N LEU A 4 2.73 -7.59 0.77
CA LEU A 4 2.54 -8.65 1.77
C LEU A 4 1.72 -8.22 2.98
N GLY A 5 1.70 -6.91 3.29
CA GLY A 5 0.88 -6.37 4.37
C GLY A 5 -0.62 -6.62 4.18
N LEU A 6 -1.08 -6.83 2.95
CA LEU A 6 -2.48 -7.11 2.61
C LEU A 6 -2.77 -8.62 2.45
N GLY A 7 -1.84 -9.50 2.82
CA GLY A 7 -2.04 -10.94 2.74
C GLY A 7 -1.99 -11.50 1.32
N GLY A 8 -2.59 -12.68 1.13
CA GLY A 8 -2.51 -13.46 -0.11
C GLY A 8 -3.57 -13.11 -1.17
N SER A 9 -4.70 -12.54 -0.75
CA SER A 9 -5.83 -12.20 -1.62
C SER A 9 -6.44 -10.87 -1.24
N ILE A 10 -7.02 -10.20 -2.23
CA ILE A 10 -7.86 -9.03 -2.05
C ILE A 10 -9.05 -9.19 -2.98
N GLU A 11 -10.24 -8.94 -2.46
CA GLU A 11 -11.50 -9.14 -3.16
C GLU A 11 -12.26 -7.82 -3.25
N ARG A 12 -13.02 -7.63 -4.31
CA ARG A 12 -13.81 -6.41 -4.47
C ARG A 12 -15.17 -6.58 -3.79
N ASP A 13 -15.52 -5.64 -2.92
CA ASP A 13 -16.80 -5.56 -2.22
C ASP A 13 -17.43 -4.18 -2.51
N GLY A 14 -18.28 -4.12 -3.54
CA GLY A 14 -18.81 -2.87 -4.07
C GLY A 14 -17.72 -1.95 -4.64
N ASP A 15 -17.55 -0.79 -4.02
CA ASP A 15 -16.53 0.21 -4.39
C ASP A 15 -15.24 0.07 -3.59
N GLU A 16 -15.21 -0.83 -2.61
CA GLU A 16 -14.05 -1.08 -1.75
C GLU A 16 -13.38 -2.41 -2.10
N TRP A 17 -12.16 -2.55 -1.61
CA TRP A 17 -11.41 -3.80 -1.66
C TRP A 17 -11.25 -4.35 -0.25
N VAL A 18 -11.39 -5.65 -0.08
CA VAL A 18 -11.32 -6.33 1.22
C VAL A 18 -10.18 -7.33 1.17
N ALA A 19 -9.25 -7.20 2.11
CA ALA A 19 -8.23 -8.21 2.37
C ALA A 19 -8.62 -8.96 3.66
N PRO A 20 -9.16 -10.19 3.56
CA PRO A 20 -9.70 -10.91 4.71
C PRO A 20 -8.61 -11.45 5.64
N ASP A 21 -7.47 -11.84 5.07
CA ASP A 21 -6.43 -12.62 5.76
C ASP A 21 -5.11 -11.84 5.80
N THR A 22 -5.11 -10.69 6.50
CA THR A 22 -3.89 -9.94 6.80
C THR A 22 -3.38 -10.27 8.21
N PRO A 23 -2.09 -10.03 8.52
CA PRO A 23 -1.58 -10.14 9.89
C PRO A 23 -2.34 -9.28 10.91
N MET A 24 -3.00 -8.22 10.46
CA MET A 24 -3.77 -7.29 11.29
C MET A 24 -5.25 -7.69 11.38
N GLY A 25 -5.72 -8.72 10.69
CA GLY A 25 -7.12 -9.10 10.54
C GLY A 25 -7.75 -8.60 9.24
N ARG A 26 -9.09 -8.62 9.14
CA ARG A 26 -9.80 -8.11 7.95
C ARG A 26 -9.59 -6.61 7.83
N VAL A 27 -8.98 -6.16 6.73
CA VAL A 27 -8.85 -4.74 6.40
C VAL A 27 -9.64 -4.40 5.14
N THR A 28 -10.07 -3.14 5.05
CA THR A 28 -10.77 -2.60 3.89
C THR A 28 -9.92 -1.50 3.26
N VAL A 29 -9.80 -1.48 1.94
CA VAL A 29 -8.97 -0.56 1.18
C VAL A 29 -9.85 0.22 0.20
N ALA A 30 -9.82 1.55 0.32
CA ALA A 30 -10.52 2.45 -0.58
C ALA A 30 -9.52 3.30 -1.35
N PHE A 31 -9.46 3.13 -2.67
CA PHE A 31 -8.58 3.92 -3.53
C PHE A 31 -9.24 5.21 -3.97
N VAL A 32 -8.44 6.24 -4.27
CA VAL A 32 -8.93 7.37 -5.06
C VAL A 32 -9.45 6.89 -6.44
N PRO A 33 -10.38 7.63 -7.07
CA PRO A 33 -10.85 7.28 -8.41
C PRO A 33 -9.73 7.21 -9.45
N PRO A 34 -9.90 6.42 -10.52
CA PRO A 34 -8.97 6.40 -11.65
C PRO A 34 -8.72 7.82 -12.20
N ASN A 35 -7.45 8.12 -12.44
CA ASN A 35 -7.00 9.45 -12.83
C ASN A 35 -5.73 9.38 -13.69
N ASP A 36 -5.50 10.42 -14.48
CA ASP A 36 -4.33 10.55 -15.36
C ASP A 36 -3.13 11.23 -14.68
N LEU A 37 -3.17 11.39 -13.36
CA LEU A 37 -2.14 12.10 -12.57
C LEU A 37 -1.13 11.14 -11.92
N GLY A 38 -1.35 9.83 -12.09
CA GLY A 38 -0.55 8.77 -11.50
C GLY A 38 -0.75 8.64 -9.98
N VAL A 39 -1.89 9.07 -9.45
CA VAL A 39 -2.19 9.01 -8.01
C VAL A 39 -2.92 7.71 -7.68
N LEU A 40 -2.36 6.95 -6.73
CA LEU A 40 -2.89 5.68 -6.21
C LEU A 40 -3.08 5.74 -4.69
N ASP A 41 -3.28 6.95 -4.16
CA ASP A 41 -3.59 7.17 -2.76
C ASP A 41 -4.76 6.29 -2.35
N HIS A 42 -4.65 5.69 -1.17
CA HIS A 42 -5.69 4.82 -0.64
C HIS A 42 -5.74 4.89 0.88
N ASP A 43 -6.94 4.68 1.39
CA ASP A 43 -7.22 4.57 2.80
C ASP A 43 -7.35 3.09 3.17
N VAL A 44 -6.66 2.67 4.22
CA VAL A 44 -6.78 1.33 4.80
C VAL A 44 -7.51 1.46 6.14
N THR A 45 -8.69 0.86 6.22
CA THR A 45 -9.47 0.76 7.46
C THR A 45 -9.10 -0.53 8.18
N LEU A 46 -8.51 -0.40 9.38
CA LEU A 46 -8.13 -1.50 10.27
C LEU A 46 -9.36 -2.09 10.98
N PRO A 47 -9.28 -3.30 11.59
CA PRO A 47 -10.44 -3.89 12.28
C PRO A 47 -11.03 -3.02 13.41
N GLY A 48 -10.20 -2.15 14.01
CA GLY A 48 -10.63 -1.19 15.03
C GLY A 48 -11.34 0.06 14.48
N GLY A 49 -11.47 0.20 13.16
CA GLY A 49 -12.03 1.37 12.49
C GLY A 49 -11.06 2.53 12.29
N GLU A 50 -9.81 2.39 12.74
CA GLU A 50 -8.74 3.34 12.43
C GLU A 50 -8.48 3.35 10.92
N VAL A 51 -8.34 4.56 10.35
CA VAL A 51 -8.07 4.76 8.93
C VAL A 51 -6.64 5.25 8.76
N VAL A 52 -5.84 4.48 8.04
CA VAL A 52 -4.48 4.83 7.66
C VAL A 52 -4.47 5.24 6.19
N ASN A 53 -4.21 6.53 5.94
CA ASN A 53 -4.04 7.04 4.59
C ASN A 53 -2.62 6.74 4.08
N ASN A 54 -2.51 6.19 2.87
CA ASN A 54 -1.27 5.78 2.22
C ASN A 54 -1.13 6.50 0.88
N PRO A 55 -0.41 7.63 0.83
CA PRO A 55 -0.15 8.32 -0.43
C PRO A 55 0.83 7.51 -1.29
N VAL A 56 0.39 7.15 -2.50
CA VAL A 56 1.18 6.39 -3.46
C VAL A 56 1.07 7.05 -4.82
N ARG A 57 2.21 7.21 -5.50
CA ARG A 57 2.25 7.86 -6.81
C ARG A 57 3.18 7.13 -7.76
N VAL A 58 2.79 7.08 -9.03
CA VAL A 58 3.65 6.69 -10.14
C VAL A 58 3.95 7.94 -10.96
N ILE A 59 5.22 8.18 -11.23
CA ILE A 59 5.73 9.32 -12.00
C ILE A 59 6.53 8.78 -13.18
N THR A 60 6.33 9.34 -14.38
CA THR A 60 7.18 9.02 -15.54
C THR A 60 8.62 9.43 -15.27
N ASP A 61 9.56 8.51 -15.48
CA ASP A 61 10.99 8.77 -15.31
C ASP A 61 11.78 8.20 -16.50
N GLY A 62 11.95 9.04 -17.53
CA GLY A 62 12.57 8.63 -18.80
C GLY A 62 11.83 7.45 -19.44
N PRO A 63 12.53 6.35 -19.79
CA PRO A 63 11.89 5.14 -20.34
C PRO A 63 11.19 4.28 -19.26
N GLY A 64 11.31 4.64 -17.98
CA GLY A 64 10.78 3.90 -16.85
C GLY A 64 9.77 4.70 -16.04
N SER A 65 9.64 4.31 -14.77
CA SER A 65 8.77 4.98 -13.80
C SER A 65 9.39 5.01 -12.42
N LEU A 66 9.05 6.05 -11.66
CA LEU A 66 9.31 6.17 -10.25
C LEU A 66 8.01 5.91 -9.49
N VAL A 67 8.01 4.90 -8.61
CA VAL A 67 6.91 4.61 -7.68
C VAL A 67 7.30 5.14 -6.30
N THR A 68 6.54 6.08 -5.77
CA THR A 68 6.77 6.66 -4.43
C THR A 68 5.66 6.24 -3.48
N PHE A 69 6.03 5.79 -2.29
CA PHE A 69 5.12 5.56 -1.16
C PHE A 69 5.49 6.54 -0.05
N THR A 70 4.53 7.31 0.45
CA THR A 70 4.77 8.25 1.55
C THR A 70 4.38 7.61 2.88
N LEU A 71 5.36 7.12 3.63
CA LEU A 71 5.13 6.56 4.96
C LEU A 71 5.14 7.67 6.02
N ARG A 72 4.07 7.76 6.83
CA ARG A 72 3.98 8.70 7.95
C ARG A 72 4.02 7.94 9.26
N ARG A 73 4.88 8.38 10.18
CA ARG A 73 4.99 7.77 11.50
C ARG A 73 3.70 7.98 12.30
N PRO A 74 3.00 6.90 12.71
CA PRO A 74 1.83 7.04 13.56
C PRO A 74 2.16 7.68 14.91
N ALA A 75 1.19 8.39 15.49
CA ALA A 75 1.34 8.93 16.84
C ALA A 75 1.54 7.78 17.84
N GLY A 76 2.62 7.83 18.61
CA GLY A 76 2.95 6.80 19.60
C GLY A 76 3.79 5.63 19.08
N ALA A 77 4.04 5.52 17.77
CA ALA A 77 4.99 4.54 17.23
C ALA A 77 6.42 4.90 17.68
N SER A 78 7.17 3.93 18.18
CA SER A 78 8.61 4.04 18.45
C SER A 78 9.43 4.13 17.17
N ASP A 79 10.69 4.55 17.27
CA ASP A 79 11.61 4.62 16.12
C ASP A 79 11.77 3.23 15.48
N ALA A 80 11.89 2.19 16.31
CA ALA A 80 12.05 0.82 15.84
C ALA A 80 10.79 0.26 15.16
N GLU A 81 9.60 0.69 15.57
CA GLU A 81 8.36 0.31 14.87
C GLU A 81 8.25 1.00 13.52
N PHE A 82 8.59 2.30 13.46
CA PHE A 82 8.57 3.05 12.21
C PHE A 82 9.60 2.53 11.20
N GLU A 83 10.80 2.18 11.66
CA GLU A 83 11.83 1.60 10.79
C GLU A 83 11.40 0.24 10.21
N ARG A 84 10.81 -0.64 11.04
CA ARG A 84 10.29 -1.93 10.56
C ARG A 84 9.20 -1.75 9.51
N ASP A 85 8.34 -0.74 9.66
CA ASP A 85 7.29 -0.43 8.69
C ASP A 85 7.91 0.06 7.36
N ALA A 86 8.91 0.94 7.44
CA ALA A 86 9.67 1.39 6.27
C ALA A 86 10.38 0.23 5.54
N GLU A 87 10.96 -0.73 6.27
CA GLU A 87 11.56 -1.93 5.70
C GLU A 87 10.53 -2.80 4.96
N MET A 88 9.33 -2.98 5.54
CA MET A 88 8.25 -3.74 4.90
C MET A 88 7.77 -3.07 3.61
N VAL A 89 7.50 -1.76 3.64
CA VAL A 89 7.11 -0.98 2.46
C VAL A 89 8.19 -1.06 1.37
N THR A 90 9.46 -0.94 1.77
CA THR A 90 10.60 -1.05 0.85
C THR A 90 10.65 -2.42 0.18
N ALA A 91 10.45 -3.49 0.94
CA ALA A 91 10.42 -4.85 0.40
C ALA A 91 9.26 -5.06 -0.58
N ASP A 92 8.08 -4.51 -0.29
CA ASP A 92 6.92 -4.59 -1.17
C ASP A 92 7.15 -3.83 -2.49
N LEU A 93 7.72 -2.62 -2.45
CA LEU A 93 8.10 -1.87 -3.66
C LEU A 93 9.16 -2.60 -4.50
N ALA A 94 10.14 -3.24 -3.86
CA ALA A 94 11.15 -4.05 -4.55
C ALA A 94 10.52 -5.27 -5.26
N ARG A 95 9.53 -5.92 -4.64
CA ARG A 95 8.77 -7.01 -5.27
C ARG A 95 7.94 -6.51 -6.44
N LEU A 96 7.27 -5.38 -6.30
CA LEU A 96 6.49 -4.76 -7.38
C LEU A 96 7.38 -4.47 -8.60
N LYS A 97 8.56 -3.87 -8.37
CA LYS A 97 9.56 -3.64 -9.42
C LYS A 97 9.93 -4.93 -10.14
N ASN A 98 10.32 -5.97 -9.40
CA ASN A 98 10.71 -7.25 -10.00
C ASN A 98 9.59 -7.87 -10.84
N LEU A 99 8.35 -7.83 -10.35
CA LEU A 99 7.19 -8.37 -11.09
C LEU A 99 6.96 -7.62 -12.41
N LEU A 100 7.02 -6.29 -12.39
CA LEU A 100 6.81 -5.46 -13.59
C LEU A 100 7.95 -5.59 -14.60
N GLU A 101 9.18 -5.79 -14.14
CA GLU A 101 10.36 -5.93 -15.02
C GLU A 101 10.55 -7.35 -15.55
N SER A 102 9.90 -8.34 -14.94
CA SER A 102 9.90 -9.74 -15.39
C SER A 102 8.71 -10.11 -16.29
N ALA A 103 7.77 -9.19 -16.49
CA ALA A 103 6.54 -9.41 -17.25
C ALA A 103 6.76 -9.36 -18.77
#